data_AF-A0A9P8VZL6-F1
#
_entry.id   AF-A0A9P8VZL6-F1
#
_cell.length_a   1.000
_cell.length_b   1.000
_cell.length_c   1.000
_cell.angle_alpha   90.00
_cell.angle_beta   90.00
_cell.angle_gamma   90.00
#
_symmetry.space_group_name_H-M   'P 1'
#
loop_
_entity.id
_entity.type
_entity.pdbx_description
1 polymer ?
#
loop_
_entity_poly.entity_id
_entity_poly.type
_entity_poly.pdbx_seq_one_letter_code
_entity_poly.pdbx_strand_id
1 'polypeptide(L)'
;MTSTVVNSTLIQSSEVCSDEWLTVGSIGVKMTAAQCRSRRGGFIIRDDVPSASSDALSALSNLNPGWANITKADTTTPFQYAIQTSLQMQDNSVTMIEGLISQGQQHTMSHIGLAETSTLLHSLKDAGLIAAKSWGLDSGSQSFMAPRNGSLVLGGYDDSGFDGGWFTYPISKSNMVRERTCPLQVQITQMSFKVQIGQDTPKEETPVSGGNPLTACIEPYDNKFRLPSSYLNILKGMLGKSRPVINPSQYLELYNIEPGLVYNASANLSVSIAFTIGNGLTVEIPSYELAWPLRGLDTSGVPIVNSSLTEVQVFAEEGPLEGPVLGKILLSQVVTPPRTLKNRRVCVVEEYPLTMSSFTCLLTMRIRHFLSRGRTWARFSST
;
A
#
# COMPACT_ATOMS: atom_id res chain seq x y z
N MET A 1 4.07 7.87 7.83
CA MET A 1 3.18 7.95 6.65
C MET A 1 1.80 7.45 7.00
N THR A 2 0.83 8.34 6.89
CA THR A 2 -0.60 8.15 7.19
C THR A 2 -1.36 7.76 5.92
N SER A 3 -2.54 7.15 6.10
CA SER A 3 -3.45 6.70 5.03
C SER A 3 -3.59 7.64 3.85
N THR A 4 -3.60 7.10 2.65
CA THR A 4 -3.73 7.88 1.41
C THR A 4 -4.97 7.45 0.64
N VAL A 5 -6.08 7.27 1.36
CA VAL A 5 -7.39 7.08 0.72
C VAL A 5 -7.67 8.32 -0.14
N VAL A 6 -7.49 8.16 -1.44
CA VAL A 6 -7.63 9.22 -2.43
C VAL A 6 -8.65 8.80 -3.48
N ASN A 7 -9.53 9.72 -3.81
CA ASN A 7 -10.52 9.61 -4.88
C ASN A 7 -10.01 10.22 -6.19
N SER A 8 -8.99 11.07 -6.14
CA SER A 8 -8.38 11.69 -7.31
C SER A 8 -6.99 11.13 -7.57
N THR A 9 -6.57 11.15 -8.85
CA THR A 9 -5.16 10.92 -9.20
C THR A 9 -4.34 12.14 -8.80
N LEU A 10 -3.29 11.90 -8.00
CA LEU A 10 -2.42 12.94 -7.47
C LEU A 10 -0.97 12.69 -7.92
N ILE A 11 -0.41 13.59 -8.71
CA ILE A 11 0.92 13.44 -9.32
C ILE A 11 1.92 14.36 -8.63
N GLN A 12 3.14 13.89 -8.41
CA GLN A 12 4.20 14.71 -7.82
C GLN A 12 4.82 15.65 -8.86
N SER A 13 5.01 16.92 -8.48
CA SER A 13 5.79 17.88 -9.26
C SER A 13 7.27 17.84 -8.85
N SER A 14 8.15 18.43 -9.65
CA SER A 14 9.58 18.54 -9.33
C SER A 14 9.89 19.33 -8.05
N GLU A 15 8.96 20.17 -7.58
CA GLU A 15 9.15 21.07 -6.43
C GLU A 15 9.26 20.32 -5.09
N VAL A 16 8.69 19.12 -5.00
CA VAL A 16 8.77 18.24 -3.80
C VAL A 16 10.18 17.75 -3.47
N CYS A 17 11.15 18.05 -4.33
CA CYS A 17 12.57 17.74 -4.20
C CYS A 17 13.44 19.01 -4.18
N SER A 18 12.87 20.17 -3.85
CA SER A 18 13.65 21.37 -3.52
C SER A 18 14.43 21.20 -2.22
N ASP A 19 15.45 22.02 -1.99
CA ASP A 19 16.33 21.92 -0.82
C ASP A 19 15.59 21.93 0.53
N GLU A 20 14.47 22.66 0.62
CA GLU A 20 13.56 22.68 1.77
C GLU A 20 13.06 21.28 2.13
N TRP A 21 12.82 20.46 1.12
CA TRP A 21 12.18 19.15 1.20
C TRP A 21 13.19 17.99 1.15
N LEU A 22 14.49 18.26 1.17
CA LEU A 22 15.53 17.22 1.21
C LEU A 22 15.89 16.75 2.63
N THR A 23 15.37 17.42 3.66
CA THR A 23 15.56 17.03 5.06
C THR A 23 14.31 16.31 5.56
N VAL A 24 14.42 15.00 5.84
CA VAL A 24 13.25 14.17 6.20
C VAL A 24 13.21 13.91 7.71
N GLY A 25 12.23 14.52 8.39
CA GLY A 25 11.82 14.15 9.75
C GLY A 25 12.83 14.39 10.89
N SER A 26 12.42 13.99 12.09
CA SER A 26 13.09 14.20 13.38
C SER A 26 14.43 13.46 13.58
N ILE A 27 14.84 12.63 12.60
CA ILE A 27 16.05 11.80 12.67
C ILE A 27 17.24 12.45 11.91
N GLY A 28 17.02 13.59 11.25
CA GLY A 28 18.08 14.38 10.63
C GLY A 28 18.75 13.72 9.41
N VAL A 29 18.14 12.69 8.82
CA VAL A 29 18.67 12.04 7.62
C VAL A 29 18.43 12.96 6.42
N LYS A 30 19.52 13.43 5.80
CA LYS A 30 19.48 14.23 4.57
C LYS A 30 19.44 13.33 3.34
N MET A 31 18.49 13.61 2.46
CA MET A 31 18.31 12.92 1.19
C MET A 31 18.92 13.78 0.07
N THR A 32 19.54 13.18 -0.95
CA THR A 32 19.95 13.91 -2.15
C THR A 32 18.75 14.18 -3.08
N ALA A 33 18.86 15.15 -3.98
CA ALA A 33 17.81 15.39 -4.99
C ALA A 33 17.55 14.14 -5.86
N ALA A 34 18.60 13.36 -6.16
CA ALA A 34 18.48 12.13 -6.92
C ALA A 34 17.75 11.03 -6.14
N GLN A 35 18.05 10.87 -4.84
CA GLN A 35 17.30 9.99 -3.94
C GLN A 35 15.84 10.41 -3.84
N CYS A 36 15.57 11.71 -3.72
CA CYS A 36 14.21 12.26 -3.69
C CYS A 36 13.42 11.89 -4.94
N ARG A 37 14.00 12.14 -6.12
CA ARG A 37 13.39 11.81 -7.41
C ARG A 37 13.09 10.32 -7.54
N SER A 38 14.06 9.48 -7.17
CA SER A 38 13.95 8.02 -7.30
C SER A 38 12.92 7.43 -6.34
N ARG A 39 12.92 7.86 -5.06
CA ARG A 39 11.90 7.50 -4.05
C ARG A 39 10.48 7.74 -4.58
N ARG A 40 10.30 8.85 -5.32
CA ARG A 40 9.04 9.35 -5.85
C ARG A 40 8.55 8.67 -7.13
N GLY A 41 9.39 7.85 -7.75
CA GLY A 41 9.07 7.22 -9.04
C GLY A 41 9.09 8.19 -10.22
N GLY A 42 9.77 9.33 -10.06
CA GLY A 42 9.72 10.45 -10.99
C GLY A 42 8.70 11.52 -10.61
N PHE A 43 8.62 12.55 -11.44
CA PHE A 43 7.70 13.67 -11.28
C PHE A 43 7.52 14.38 -12.62
N ILE A 44 6.48 15.21 -12.70
CA ILE A 44 6.30 16.17 -13.79
C ILE A 44 6.98 17.50 -13.45
N ILE A 45 7.45 18.21 -14.47
CA ILE A 45 8.02 19.55 -14.28
C ILE A 45 6.86 20.52 -14.06
N ARG A 46 6.89 21.27 -12.96
CA ARG A 46 5.81 22.21 -12.59
C ARG A 46 5.51 23.23 -13.69
N ASP A 47 6.52 23.68 -14.41
CA ASP A 47 6.44 24.69 -15.48
C ASP A 47 5.46 24.31 -16.59
N ASP A 48 5.18 23.01 -16.75
CA ASP A 48 4.26 22.49 -17.76
C ASP A 48 2.79 22.52 -17.32
N VAL A 49 2.50 22.95 -16.07
CA VAL A 49 1.16 22.87 -15.46
C VAL A 49 0.70 24.24 -14.93
N PRO A 50 -0.48 24.74 -15.34
CA PRO A 50 -1.01 26.00 -14.84
C PRO A 50 -1.46 25.89 -13.37
N SER A 51 -1.54 27.02 -12.68
CA SER A 51 -2.18 27.12 -11.37
C SER A 51 -3.63 26.65 -11.41
N ALA A 52 -4.04 25.90 -10.40
CA ALA A 52 -5.42 25.45 -10.28
C ALA A 52 -6.38 26.62 -10.06
N SER A 53 -7.59 26.54 -10.62
CA SER A 53 -8.68 27.42 -10.22
C SER A 53 -9.15 27.12 -8.80
N SER A 54 -9.75 28.10 -8.12
CA SER A 54 -10.32 27.91 -6.77
C SER A 54 -11.35 26.78 -6.73
N ASP A 55 -12.11 26.58 -7.81
CA ASP A 55 -13.08 25.49 -7.94
C ASP A 55 -12.39 24.12 -8.02
N ALA A 56 -11.32 24.01 -8.81
CA ALA A 56 -10.54 22.77 -8.92
C ALA A 56 -9.89 22.39 -7.58
N LEU A 57 -9.36 23.38 -6.86
CA LEU A 57 -8.79 23.19 -5.52
C LEU A 57 -9.84 22.72 -4.51
N SER A 58 -11.02 23.34 -4.54
CA SER A 58 -12.14 22.96 -3.67
C SER A 58 -12.63 21.55 -3.98
N ALA A 59 -12.76 21.20 -5.27
CA ALA A 59 -13.14 19.87 -5.71
C ALA A 59 -12.14 18.81 -5.25
N LEU A 60 -10.84 19.00 -5.47
CA LEU A 60 -9.79 18.07 -5.02
C LEU A 60 -9.77 17.92 -3.50
N SER A 61 -9.92 19.02 -2.75
CA SER A 61 -9.97 18.98 -1.28
C SER A 61 -11.17 18.20 -0.76
N ASN A 62 -12.35 18.42 -1.36
CA ASN A 62 -13.59 17.72 -0.99
C ASN A 62 -13.54 16.24 -1.34
N LEU A 63 -12.91 15.87 -2.46
CA LEU A 63 -12.72 14.48 -2.86
C LEU A 63 -11.68 13.75 -2.00
N ASN A 64 -10.71 14.48 -1.42
CA ASN A 64 -9.58 13.88 -0.71
C ASN A 64 -9.40 14.48 0.70
N PRO A 65 -10.42 14.41 1.58
CA PRO A 65 -10.39 15.09 2.88
C PRO A 65 -9.32 14.51 3.82
N GLY A 66 -9.08 13.20 3.78
CA GLY A 66 -8.03 12.54 4.57
C GLY A 66 -6.63 13.02 4.16
N TRP A 67 -6.38 13.10 2.85
CA TRP A 67 -5.13 13.64 2.30
C TRP A 67 -4.92 15.09 2.72
N ALA A 68 -5.91 15.95 2.49
CA ALA A 68 -5.85 17.36 2.85
C ALA A 68 -5.57 17.57 4.34
N ASN A 69 -6.02 16.66 5.22
CA ASN A 69 -5.74 16.71 6.64
C ASN A 69 -4.29 16.33 6.99
N ILE A 70 -3.76 15.30 6.36
CA ILE A 70 -2.41 14.77 6.61
C ILE A 70 -1.33 15.77 6.21
N THR A 71 -1.53 16.44 5.09
CA THR A 71 -0.57 17.40 4.55
C THR A 71 -0.56 18.74 5.30
N LYS A 72 -1.49 18.98 6.25
CA LYS A 72 -1.54 20.24 7.02
C LYS A 72 -0.27 20.52 7.81
N ALA A 73 0.46 19.47 8.21
CA ALA A 73 1.75 19.61 8.89
C ALA A 73 2.83 20.19 7.96
N ASP A 74 2.68 19.98 6.65
CA ASP A 74 3.65 20.37 5.64
C ASP A 74 3.22 21.65 4.89
N THR A 75 1.91 21.85 4.68
CA THR A 75 1.38 22.95 3.86
C THR A 75 -0.06 23.31 4.23
N THR A 76 -0.42 24.59 4.10
CA THR A 76 -1.80 25.08 4.26
C THR A 76 -2.64 24.93 3.00
N THR A 77 -2.00 24.64 1.85
CA THR A 77 -2.63 24.49 0.54
C THR A 77 -2.25 23.14 -0.09
N PRO A 78 -2.94 22.04 0.28
CA PRO A 78 -2.53 20.66 -0.07
C PRO A 78 -2.60 20.34 -1.57
N PHE A 79 -3.29 21.19 -2.34
CA PHE A 79 -3.32 21.19 -3.79
C PHE A 79 -3.07 22.64 -4.20
N GLN A 80 -1.95 22.91 -4.87
CA GLN A 80 -1.64 24.24 -5.41
C GLN A 80 -1.87 24.31 -6.91
N TYR A 81 -1.74 23.16 -7.56
CA TYR A 81 -1.86 23.00 -9.00
C TYR A 81 -2.77 21.82 -9.31
N ALA A 82 -3.48 21.93 -10.42
CA ALA A 82 -4.41 20.93 -10.90
C ALA A 82 -4.57 21.14 -12.40
N ILE A 83 -4.75 20.05 -13.13
CA ILE A 83 -4.91 20.09 -14.57
C ILE A 83 -5.98 19.11 -15.00
N GLN A 84 -6.78 19.52 -15.99
CA GLN A 84 -7.62 18.59 -16.72
C GLN A 84 -6.80 18.04 -17.88
N THR A 85 -6.39 16.78 -17.77
CA THR A 85 -5.53 16.14 -18.76
C THR A 85 -5.97 14.70 -19.01
N SER A 86 -5.41 14.09 -20.05
CA SER A 86 -5.72 12.71 -20.41
C SER A 86 -4.69 11.74 -19.80
N LEU A 87 -5.14 10.88 -18.90
CA LEU A 87 -4.35 9.75 -18.45
C LEU A 87 -4.29 8.71 -19.56
N GLN A 88 -3.08 8.45 -20.04
CA GLN A 88 -2.82 7.42 -21.04
C GLN A 88 -2.69 6.05 -20.37
N MET A 89 -3.46 5.08 -20.85
CA MET A 89 -3.47 3.68 -20.39
C MET A 89 -3.31 2.76 -21.60
N GLN A 90 -2.05 2.47 -21.95
CA GLN A 90 -1.70 1.72 -23.15
C GLN A 90 -2.36 2.33 -24.40
N ASP A 91 -3.35 1.64 -24.97
CA ASP A 91 -4.06 2.04 -26.20
C ASP A 91 -5.28 2.94 -25.94
N ASN A 92 -5.60 3.23 -24.68
CA ASN A 92 -6.75 4.04 -24.29
C ASN A 92 -6.32 5.30 -23.56
N SER A 93 -7.17 6.32 -23.56
CA SER A 93 -6.97 7.49 -22.72
C SER A 93 -8.28 7.97 -22.12
N VAL A 94 -8.19 8.60 -20.95
CA VAL A 94 -9.35 9.18 -20.28
C VAL A 94 -9.01 10.56 -19.74
N THR A 95 -9.83 11.55 -20.07
CA THR A 95 -9.65 12.91 -19.57
C THR A 95 -10.26 13.04 -18.18
N MET A 96 -9.48 13.49 -17.21
CA MET A 96 -9.93 13.76 -15.84
C MET A 96 -9.12 14.89 -15.20
N ILE A 97 -9.58 15.37 -14.04
CA ILE A 97 -8.81 16.31 -13.23
C ILE A 97 -7.77 15.52 -12.44
N GLU A 98 -6.52 15.96 -12.55
CA GLU A 98 -5.38 15.46 -11.79
C GLU A 98 -4.86 16.57 -10.88
N GLY A 99 -4.61 16.24 -9.61
CA GLY A 99 -4.03 17.16 -8.64
C GLY A 99 -2.51 17.03 -8.61
N LEU A 100 -1.80 18.14 -8.40
CA LEU A 100 -0.35 18.13 -8.26
C LEU A 100 0.05 18.29 -6.79
N ILE A 101 0.95 17.41 -6.37
CA ILE A 101 1.63 17.46 -5.08
C ILE A 101 2.96 18.19 -5.29
N SER A 102 3.07 19.42 -4.83
CA SER A 102 4.27 20.26 -4.96
C SER A 102 5.11 20.36 -3.69
N GLN A 103 4.56 19.93 -2.55
CA GLN A 103 5.18 20.11 -1.24
C GLN A 103 5.00 18.88 -0.34
N GLY A 104 5.80 18.82 0.72
CA GLY A 104 5.65 17.88 1.81
C GLY A 104 6.46 16.58 1.72
N GLN A 105 6.64 15.96 2.88
CA GLN A 105 7.46 14.77 3.09
C GLN A 105 6.66 13.54 3.53
N GLN A 106 5.37 13.72 3.86
CA GLN A 106 4.51 12.65 4.36
C GLN A 106 4.07 11.62 3.31
N HIS A 107 4.53 11.77 2.06
CA HIS A 107 4.23 10.88 0.94
C HIS A 107 5.50 10.48 0.21
N THR A 108 5.47 9.31 -0.43
CA THR A 108 6.63 8.72 -1.11
C THR A 108 6.43 8.60 -2.60
N MET A 109 5.22 8.73 -3.14
CA MET A 109 4.96 8.53 -4.56
C MET A 109 3.69 9.26 -5.00
N SER A 110 3.48 9.35 -6.31
CA SER A 110 2.20 9.73 -6.91
C SER A 110 1.11 8.69 -6.59
N HIS A 111 -0.15 9.09 -6.65
CA HIS A 111 -1.30 8.27 -6.27
C HIS A 111 -2.27 8.14 -7.43
N ILE A 112 -2.81 6.94 -7.60
CA ILE A 112 -3.98 6.69 -8.44
C ILE A 112 -5.18 6.59 -7.51
N GLY A 113 -6.17 7.46 -7.70
CA GLY A 113 -7.35 7.50 -6.85
C GLY A 113 -8.30 6.35 -7.16
N LEU A 114 -8.41 5.37 -6.26
CA LEU A 114 -9.25 4.16 -6.42
C LEU A 114 -10.26 3.96 -5.28
N ALA A 115 -10.47 4.99 -4.46
CA ALA A 115 -11.45 4.99 -3.39
C ALA A 115 -12.90 5.11 -3.92
N GLU A 116 -13.88 5.16 -3.03
CA GLU A 116 -15.32 4.94 -3.32
C GLU A 116 -15.92 5.92 -4.33
N THR A 117 -15.33 7.11 -4.48
CA THR A 117 -15.74 8.15 -5.42
C THR A 117 -14.64 8.46 -6.43
N SER A 118 -13.87 7.42 -6.81
CA SER A 118 -12.75 7.51 -7.76
C SER A 118 -13.11 8.25 -9.05
N THR A 119 -12.43 9.36 -9.33
CA THR A 119 -12.58 10.12 -10.58
C THR A 119 -12.13 9.29 -11.78
N LEU A 120 -11.10 8.45 -11.61
CA LEU A 120 -10.62 7.55 -12.66
C LEU A 120 -11.68 6.51 -13.04
N LEU A 121 -12.23 5.78 -12.06
CA LEU A 121 -13.23 4.73 -12.33
C LEU A 121 -14.51 5.32 -12.91
N HIS A 122 -14.94 6.49 -12.44
CA HIS A 122 -16.04 7.24 -13.04
C HIS A 122 -15.77 7.57 -14.50
N SER A 123 -14.64 8.22 -14.79
CA SER A 123 -14.32 8.65 -16.15
C SER A 123 -14.17 7.47 -17.12
N LEU A 124 -13.58 6.35 -16.66
CA LEU A 124 -13.50 5.10 -17.43
C LEU A 124 -14.88 4.49 -17.72
N LYS A 125 -15.78 4.51 -16.73
CA LYS A 125 -17.13 3.98 -16.86
C LYS A 125 -17.96 4.82 -17.82
N ASP A 126 -17.86 6.14 -17.71
CA ASP A 126 -18.57 7.11 -18.57
C ASP A 126 -18.07 7.04 -20.02
N ALA A 127 -16.78 6.77 -20.22
CA ALA A 127 -16.19 6.50 -21.54
C ALA A 127 -16.52 5.11 -22.11
N GLY A 128 -17.21 4.25 -21.35
CA GLY A 128 -17.57 2.89 -21.77
C GLY A 128 -16.39 1.90 -21.82
N LEU A 129 -15.26 2.23 -21.19
CA LEU A 129 -14.04 1.41 -21.17
C LEU A 129 -14.08 0.31 -20.11
N ILE A 130 -14.88 0.48 -19.06
CA ILE A 130 -15.07 -0.53 -18.01
C ILE A 130 -16.56 -0.82 -17.75
N ALA A 131 -16.85 -2.06 -17.36
CA ALA A 131 -18.22 -2.52 -17.12
C ALA A 131 -18.77 -2.08 -15.74
N ALA A 132 -17.90 -1.87 -14.75
CA ALA A 132 -18.27 -1.46 -13.40
C ALA A 132 -17.23 -0.51 -12.80
N LYS A 133 -17.60 0.30 -11.81
CA LYS A 133 -16.66 1.13 -11.04
C LYS A 133 -15.99 0.29 -9.96
N SER A 134 -15.27 -0.74 -10.38
CA SER A 134 -14.63 -1.73 -9.52
C SER A 134 -13.16 -1.90 -9.88
N TRP A 135 -12.40 -2.54 -9.00
CA TRP A 135 -11.03 -2.93 -9.29
C TRP A 135 -10.61 -4.19 -8.53
N GLY A 136 -9.67 -4.92 -9.13
CA GLY A 136 -9.01 -6.08 -8.55
C GLY A 136 -7.50 -5.84 -8.51
N LEU A 137 -6.85 -6.20 -7.40
CA LEU A 137 -5.43 -6.00 -7.19
C LEU A 137 -4.75 -7.30 -6.80
N ASP A 138 -3.76 -7.68 -7.59
CA ASP A 138 -2.65 -8.53 -7.17
C ASP A 138 -1.46 -7.62 -6.90
N SER A 139 -1.02 -7.49 -5.65
CA SER A 139 0.07 -6.57 -5.32
C SER A 139 1.45 -7.06 -5.79
N GLY A 140 1.56 -8.31 -6.26
CA GLY A 140 2.85 -8.94 -6.46
C GLY A 140 3.57 -9.23 -5.14
N SER A 141 4.82 -9.63 -5.23
CA SER A 141 5.73 -9.84 -4.08
C SER A 141 6.99 -9.01 -4.28
N GLN A 142 7.37 -8.29 -3.22
CA GLN A 142 8.65 -7.57 -3.15
C GLN A 142 9.78 -8.44 -2.54
N SER A 143 9.52 -9.73 -2.30
CA SER A 143 10.49 -10.69 -1.77
C SER A 143 11.83 -10.62 -2.47
N PHE A 144 12.91 -10.65 -1.68
CA PHE A 144 14.25 -10.81 -2.24
C PHE A 144 14.46 -12.22 -2.82
N MET A 145 13.82 -13.22 -2.23
CA MET A 145 13.98 -14.62 -2.64
C MET A 145 12.98 -15.05 -3.71
N ALA A 146 11.78 -14.47 -3.70
CA ALA A 146 10.69 -14.86 -4.60
C ALA A 146 9.92 -13.63 -5.12
N PRO A 147 10.59 -12.66 -5.79
CA PRO A 147 9.91 -11.49 -6.32
C PRO A 147 8.88 -11.89 -7.37
N ARG A 148 7.76 -11.15 -7.42
CA ARG A 148 6.66 -11.43 -8.33
C ARG A 148 5.98 -10.14 -8.75
N ASN A 149 5.71 -10.01 -10.05
CA ASN A 149 4.92 -8.88 -10.55
C ASN A 149 3.47 -9.02 -10.10
N GLY A 150 2.86 -7.88 -9.80
CA GLY A 150 1.43 -7.75 -9.54
C GLY A 150 0.63 -7.40 -10.79
N SER A 151 -0.67 -7.18 -10.61
CA SER A 151 -1.57 -6.67 -11.62
C SER A 151 -2.68 -5.83 -10.99
N LEU A 152 -3.13 -4.80 -11.72
CA LEU A 152 -4.30 -4.00 -11.37
C LEU A 152 -5.29 -4.13 -12.52
N VAL A 153 -6.48 -4.62 -12.22
CA VAL A 153 -7.59 -4.74 -13.18
C VAL A 153 -8.64 -3.71 -12.82
N LEU A 154 -9.00 -2.86 -13.78
CA LEU A 154 -10.07 -1.87 -13.61
C LEU A 154 -11.35 -2.40 -14.26
N GLY A 155 -12.48 -2.28 -13.56
CA GLY A 155 -13.77 -2.78 -14.02
C GLY A 155 -14.06 -4.24 -13.76
N GLY A 156 -13.23 -4.92 -12.96
CA GLY A 156 -13.39 -6.34 -12.66
C GLY A 156 -12.18 -6.91 -11.95
N TYR A 157 -11.90 -8.19 -12.22
CA TYR A 157 -10.78 -8.94 -11.65
C TYR A 157 -10.23 -9.96 -12.66
N ASP A 158 -9.02 -10.46 -12.44
CA ASP A 158 -8.43 -11.55 -13.23
C ASP A 158 -8.64 -12.91 -12.56
N ASP A 159 -9.59 -13.70 -13.06
CA ASP A 159 -9.95 -15.02 -12.51
C ASP A 159 -8.80 -16.03 -12.54
N SER A 160 -7.82 -15.84 -13.44
CA SER A 160 -6.69 -16.77 -13.59
C SER A 160 -5.67 -16.69 -12.45
N GLY A 161 -5.74 -15.64 -11.63
CA GLY A 161 -4.87 -15.42 -10.48
C GLY A 161 -5.23 -16.21 -9.22
N PHE A 162 -6.30 -17.03 -9.26
CA PHE A 162 -6.92 -17.57 -8.07
C PHE A 162 -7.07 -19.09 -8.07
N ASP A 163 -6.65 -19.70 -6.96
CA ASP A 163 -6.87 -21.12 -6.65
C ASP A 163 -7.57 -21.22 -5.28
N GLY A 164 -8.90 -21.08 -5.24
CA GLY A 164 -9.66 -21.25 -3.99
C GLY A 164 -11.06 -20.64 -3.95
N GLY A 165 -11.62 -20.58 -2.73
CA GLY A 165 -12.91 -19.94 -2.45
C GLY A 165 -12.79 -18.44 -2.18
N TRP A 166 -13.93 -17.75 -2.15
CA TRP A 166 -13.98 -16.31 -1.98
C TRP A 166 -14.27 -15.89 -0.54
N PHE A 167 -13.69 -14.76 -0.13
CA PHE A 167 -14.08 -14.06 1.09
C PHE A 167 -14.55 -12.66 0.75
N THR A 168 -15.42 -12.14 1.61
CA THR A 168 -16.17 -10.94 1.32
C THR A 168 -16.37 -10.18 2.63
N TYR A 169 -15.94 -8.92 2.63
CA TYR A 169 -15.94 -8.08 3.83
C TYR A 169 -16.57 -6.73 3.50
N PRO A 170 -17.72 -6.37 4.07
CA PRO A 170 -18.39 -5.11 3.73
C PRO A 170 -17.45 -3.92 3.96
N ILE A 171 -17.53 -2.92 3.07
CA ILE A 171 -16.86 -1.64 3.31
C ILE A 171 -17.54 -1.01 4.52
N SER A 172 -16.75 -0.61 5.50
CA SER A 172 -17.27 -0.07 6.75
C SER A 172 -17.99 1.25 6.48
N LYS A 173 -19.17 1.46 7.10
CA LYS A 173 -19.85 2.77 7.03
C LYS A 173 -19.03 3.87 7.70
N SER A 174 -18.27 3.50 8.74
CA SER A 174 -17.29 4.39 9.35
C SER A 174 -15.99 4.20 8.59
N ASN A 175 -15.54 5.19 7.84
CA ASN A 175 -14.24 5.16 7.16
C ASN A 175 -13.08 5.50 8.10
N MET A 176 -13.21 5.27 9.41
CA MET A 176 -12.18 5.60 10.40
C MET A 176 -11.80 4.38 11.23
N VAL A 177 -10.51 4.06 11.27
CA VAL A 177 -9.90 3.16 12.24
C VAL A 177 -9.01 4.00 13.14
N ARG A 178 -9.44 4.22 14.37
CA ARG A 178 -8.87 5.23 15.28
C ARG A 178 -8.90 6.60 14.60
N GLU A 179 -7.76 7.25 14.40
CA GLU A 179 -7.67 8.55 13.75
C GLU A 179 -7.33 8.44 12.25
N ARG A 180 -7.26 7.23 11.68
CA ARG A 180 -6.87 6.98 10.29
C ARG A 180 -8.08 6.74 9.37
N THR A 181 -8.17 7.48 8.26
CA THR A 181 -9.16 7.21 7.20
C THR A 181 -8.89 5.87 6.52
N CYS A 182 -9.86 4.99 6.48
CA CYS A 182 -9.68 3.59 6.14
C CYS A 182 -11.01 2.95 5.76
N PRO A 183 -11.39 2.94 4.47
CA PRO A 183 -12.63 2.31 4.02
C PRO A 183 -12.51 0.79 3.95
N LEU A 184 -11.33 0.28 3.60
CA LEU A 184 -11.04 -1.15 3.50
C LEU A 184 -10.66 -1.71 4.88
N GLN A 185 -11.68 -1.92 5.72
CA GLN A 185 -11.51 -2.44 7.08
C GLN A 185 -11.73 -3.94 7.16
N VAL A 186 -10.95 -4.59 8.01
CA VAL A 186 -11.14 -5.99 8.35
C VAL A 186 -10.97 -6.22 9.85
N GLN A 187 -11.67 -7.24 10.36
CA GLN A 187 -11.52 -7.69 11.74
C GLN A 187 -10.52 -8.85 11.80
N ILE A 188 -9.37 -8.64 12.42
CA ILE A 188 -8.42 -9.70 12.74
C ILE A 188 -8.91 -10.40 14.00
N THR A 189 -9.34 -11.66 13.87
CA THR A 189 -9.85 -12.48 14.99
C THR A 189 -8.75 -13.29 15.66
N GLN A 190 -7.65 -13.56 14.95
CA GLN A 190 -6.44 -14.13 15.52
C GLN A 190 -5.21 -13.56 14.81
N MET A 191 -4.15 -13.30 15.57
CA MET A 191 -2.84 -12.91 15.04
C MET A 191 -1.78 -13.64 15.85
N SER A 192 -0.85 -14.32 15.17
CA SER A 192 0.31 -14.91 15.80
C SER A 192 1.62 -14.49 15.14
N PHE A 193 2.66 -14.37 15.95
CA PHE A 193 4.02 -14.12 15.54
C PHE A 193 4.85 -15.36 15.83
N LYS A 194 5.69 -15.77 14.89
CA LYS A 194 6.68 -16.82 15.10
C LYS A 194 8.04 -16.29 14.73
N VAL A 195 8.98 -16.36 15.67
CA VAL A 195 10.34 -15.82 15.52
C VAL A 195 11.35 -16.91 15.86
N GLN A 196 12.32 -17.09 14.99
CA GLN A 196 13.49 -17.91 15.22
C GLN A 196 14.75 -17.09 14.98
N ILE A 197 15.75 -17.29 15.83
CA ILE A 197 17.02 -16.57 15.80
C ILE A 197 18.14 -17.60 15.72
N GLY A 198 18.95 -17.57 14.67
CA GLY A 198 20.05 -18.53 14.53
C GLY A 198 19.54 -19.97 14.60
N GLN A 199 20.03 -20.72 15.60
CA GLN A 199 19.63 -22.10 15.86
C GLN A 199 18.73 -22.24 17.10
N ASP A 200 18.25 -21.13 17.66
CA ASP A 200 17.35 -21.16 18.82
C ASP A 200 16.02 -21.85 18.49
N THR A 201 15.35 -22.37 19.51
CA THR A 201 13.99 -22.89 19.35
C THR A 201 13.04 -21.76 18.93
N PRO A 202 12.19 -21.96 17.89
CA PRO A 202 11.20 -20.96 17.49
C PRO A 202 10.30 -20.56 18.67
N LYS A 203 10.13 -19.26 18.86
CA LYS A 203 9.19 -18.68 19.82
C LYS A 203 7.91 -18.30 19.08
N GLU A 204 6.77 -18.51 19.71
CA GLU A 204 5.47 -18.13 19.17
C GLU A 204 4.67 -17.34 20.21
N GLU A 205 4.03 -16.27 19.77
CA GLU A 205 3.12 -15.45 20.57
C GLU A 205 1.83 -15.23 19.79
N THR A 206 0.67 -15.31 20.45
CA THR A 206 -0.65 -15.07 19.83
C THR A 206 -1.32 -13.87 20.50
N PRO A 207 -0.90 -12.64 20.18
CA PRO A 207 -1.36 -11.45 20.90
C PRO A 207 -2.79 -11.03 20.56
N VAL A 208 -3.39 -11.55 19.49
CA VAL A 208 -4.83 -11.40 19.22
C VAL A 208 -5.45 -12.79 19.24
N SER A 209 -6.45 -12.96 20.10
CA SER A 209 -7.25 -14.16 20.24
C SER A 209 -8.74 -13.79 20.18
N GLY A 210 -9.60 -14.74 19.80
CA GLY A 210 -10.97 -14.48 19.34
C GLY A 210 -11.90 -13.70 20.28
N GLY A 211 -11.53 -13.49 21.55
CA GLY A 211 -12.29 -12.68 22.50
C GLY A 211 -12.23 -11.16 22.24
N ASN A 212 -11.16 -10.66 21.60
CA ASN A 212 -10.96 -9.22 21.35
C ASN A 212 -10.38 -9.01 19.93
N PRO A 213 -11.22 -9.01 18.88
CA PRO A 213 -10.74 -8.82 17.52
C PRO A 213 -10.15 -7.42 17.31
N LEU A 214 -9.08 -7.35 16.51
CA LEU A 214 -8.39 -6.12 16.16
C LEU A 214 -8.90 -5.60 14.81
N THR A 215 -9.50 -4.41 14.78
CA THR A 215 -9.86 -3.73 13.53
C THR A 215 -8.60 -3.21 12.85
N ALA A 216 -8.39 -3.58 11.60
CA ALA A 216 -7.22 -3.19 10.81
C ALA A 216 -7.60 -2.67 9.42
N CYS A 217 -6.71 -1.87 8.84
CA CYS A 217 -6.82 -1.32 7.51
C CYS A 217 -6.07 -2.15 6.50
N ILE A 218 -6.72 -2.48 5.39
CA ILE A 218 -6.03 -2.93 4.19
C ILE A 218 -5.61 -1.66 3.43
N GLU A 219 -4.30 -1.48 3.25
CA GLU A 219 -3.74 -0.30 2.57
C GLU A 219 -2.74 -0.73 1.49
N PRO A 220 -3.13 -0.68 0.20
CA PRO A 220 -2.21 -0.98 -0.89
C PRO A 220 -1.02 -0.02 -0.99
N TYR A 221 -1.11 1.20 -0.44
CA TYR A 221 -0.03 2.17 -0.46
C TYR A 221 1.13 1.81 0.49
N ASP A 222 0.82 1.31 1.69
CA ASP A 222 1.81 0.96 2.71
C ASP A 222 2.55 -0.31 2.30
N ASN A 223 3.88 -0.26 2.18
CA ASN A 223 4.65 -1.46 1.82
C ASN A 223 4.79 -2.41 3.02
N LYS A 224 4.80 -1.88 4.24
CA LYS A 224 5.08 -2.61 5.49
C LYS A 224 3.84 -2.78 6.36
N PHE A 225 3.89 -3.77 7.27
CA PHE A 225 2.93 -3.79 8.37
C PHE A 225 3.17 -2.60 9.30
N ARG A 226 2.09 -1.93 9.70
CA ARG A 226 2.11 -0.94 10.78
C ARG A 226 1.28 -1.50 11.92
N LEU A 227 1.94 -1.80 13.03
CA LEU A 227 1.29 -2.39 14.20
C LEU A 227 1.15 -1.35 15.31
N PRO A 228 0.06 -1.37 16.10
CA PRO A 228 -0.01 -0.61 17.34
C PRO A 228 1.16 -0.96 18.28
N SER A 229 1.55 -0.01 19.13
CA SER A 229 2.75 -0.11 19.98
C SER A 229 2.76 -1.35 20.86
N SER A 230 1.61 -1.79 21.38
CA SER A 230 1.51 -3.03 22.18
C SER A 230 1.98 -4.25 21.40
N TYR A 231 1.51 -4.44 20.17
CA TYR A 231 1.87 -5.57 19.31
C TYR A 231 3.29 -5.43 18.76
N LEU A 232 3.71 -4.22 18.38
CA LEU A 232 5.07 -3.93 17.93
C LEU A 232 6.09 -4.24 19.03
N ASN A 233 5.78 -3.91 20.29
CA ASN A 233 6.65 -4.18 21.44
C ASN A 233 6.77 -5.68 21.75
N ILE A 234 5.69 -6.46 21.56
CA ILE A 234 5.74 -7.93 21.64
C ILE A 234 6.71 -8.47 20.59
N LEU A 235 6.55 -8.07 19.32
CA LEU A 235 7.43 -8.52 18.24
C LEU A 235 8.90 -8.11 18.47
N LYS A 236 9.15 -6.85 18.87
CA LYS A 236 10.50 -6.37 19.26
C LYS A 236 11.08 -7.18 20.41
N GLY A 237 10.24 -7.56 21.39
CA GLY A 237 10.64 -8.42 22.51
C GLY A 237 11.06 -9.83 22.06
N MET A 238 10.34 -10.41 21.11
CA MET A 238 10.65 -11.72 20.52
C MET A 238 11.93 -11.69 19.69
N LEU A 239 12.18 -10.60 18.96
CA LEU A 239 13.40 -10.36 18.16
C LEU A 239 14.65 -10.10 19.01
N GLY A 240 14.47 -9.98 20.34
CA GLY A 240 15.52 -9.99 21.34
C GLY A 240 15.77 -8.62 21.96
N LYS A 241 15.41 -8.46 23.24
CA LYS A 241 15.65 -7.24 24.04
C LYS A 241 17.11 -6.77 24.08
N SER A 242 18.07 -7.68 23.88
CA SER A 242 19.51 -7.40 23.88
C SER A 242 20.05 -6.92 22.53
N ARG A 243 19.21 -6.88 21.47
CA ARG A 243 19.60 -6.45 20.13
C ARG A 243 18.82 -5.19 19.77
N PRO A 244 19.42 -4.00 19.94
CA PRO A 244 18.74 -2.79 19.54
C PRO A 244 18.48 -2.80 18.03
N VAL A 245 17.31 -2.32 17.64
CA VAL A 245 17.03 -1.99 16.23
C VAL A 245 18.05 -0.95 15.79
N ILE A 246 18.69 -1.17 14.64
CA ILE A 246 19.70 -0.27 14.10
C ILE A 246 19.01 0.98 13.58
N ASN A 247 19.45 2.14 14.06
CA ASN A 247 18.87 3.43 13.71
C ASN A 247 19.15 3.74 12.22
N PRO A 248 18.18 4.31 11.47
CA PRO A 248 18.39 4.73 10.09
C PRO A 248 19.59 5.65 9.84
N SER A 249 19.99 6.46 10.82
CA SER A 249 21.19 7.30 10.73
C SER A 249 22.49 6.50 10.64
N GLN A 250 22.47 5.19 10.91
CA GLN A 250 23.63 4.30 10.88
C GLN A 250 23.72 3.52 9.56
N TYR A 251 22.78 3.71 8.63
CA TYR A 251 22.82 3.07 7.31
C TYR A 251 23.84 3.82 6.44
N LEU A 252 25.06 3.28 6.33
CA LEU A 252 26.11 3.89 5.51
C LEU A 252 25.70 3.84 4.03
N GLU A 253 25.82 4.99 3.35
CA GLU A 253 25.63 5.15 1.90
C GLU A 253 24.25 4.74 1.36
N LEU A 254 23.26 4.60 2.24
CA LEU A 254 21.95 4.06 1.90
C LEU A 254 20.84 4.89 2.55
N TYR A 255 19.97 5.47 1.72
CA TYR A 255 18.74 6.09 2.15
C TYR A 255 17.59 5.08 2.08
N ASN A 256 17.01 4.74 3.24
CA ASN A 256 15.84 3.85 3.31
C ASN A 256 14.54 4.68 3.36
N ILE A 257 13.63 4.40 2.43
CA ILE A 257 12.41 5.19 2.18
C ILE A 257 11.39 5.05 3.33
N GLU A 258 11.32 3.88 3.95
CA GLU A 258 10.30 3.55 4.93
C GLU A 258 10.89 2.57 5.96
N PRO A 259 11.67 3.01 6.95
CA PRO A 259 12.47 2.11 7.78
C PRO A 259 11.63 1.12 8.59
N GLY A 260 11.97 -0.17 8.43
CA GLY A 260 11.45 -1.28 9.23
C GLY A 260 12.37 -1.64 10.38
N LEU A 261 12.15 -2.79 11.02
CA LEU A 261 13.00 -3.26 12.10
C LEU A 261 14.30 -3.86 11.53
N VAL A 262 15.39 -3.10 11.59
CA VAL A 262 16.70 -3.48 11.02
C VAL A 262 17.63 -4.06 12.08
N TYR A 263 18.27 -5.19 11.74
CA TYR A 263 19.23 -5.92 12.56
C TYR A 263 20.46 -6.33 11.73
N ASN A 264 21.55 -6.73 12.39
CA ASN A 264 22.68 -7.35 11.71
C ASN A 264 22.28 -8.69 11.09
N ALA A 265 22.70 -8.95 9.86
CA ALA A 265 22.40 -10.19 9.14
C ALA A 265 22.95 -11.44 9.85
N SER A 266 24.02 -11.29 10.64
CA SER A 266 24.58 -12.35 11.49
C SER A 266 23.60 -12.91 12.53
N ALA A 267 22.50 -12.19 12.82
CA ALA A 267 21.44 -12.67 13.69
C ALA A 267 20.64 -13.85 13.10
N ASN A 268 20.71 -14.06 11.77
CA ASN A 268 20.00 -15.12 11.04
C ASN A 268 18.53 -15.25 11.49
N LEU A 269 17.77 -14.19 11.25
CA LEU A 269 16.39 -14.05 11.71
C LEU A 269 15.43 -14.76 10.77
N SER A 270 14.50 -15.52 11.33
CA SER A 270 13.31 -15.98 10.64
C SER A 270 12.07 -15.48 11.36
N VAL A 271 11.15 -14.86 10.62
CA VAL A 271 9.95 -14.20 11.18
C VAL A 271 8.76 -14.55 10.30
N SER A 272 7.72 -15.14 10.86
CA SER A 272 6.44 -15.29 10.17
C SER A 272 5.31 -14.68 11.00
N ILE A 273 4.31 -14.17 10.31
CA ILE A 273 3.10 -13.61 10.92
C ILE A 273 1.90 -14.31 10.30
N ALA A 274 1.02 -14.85 11.13
CA ALA A 274 -0.24 -15.42 10.66
C ALA A 274 -1.42 -14.57 11.15
N PHE A 275 -2.40 -14.37 10.28
CA PHE A 275 -3.64 -13.67 10.57
C PHE A 275 -4.82 -14.60 10.31
N THR A 276 -5.83 -14.56 11.16
CA THR A 276 -7.19 -15.00 10.83
C THR A 276 -8.09 -13.78 10.80
N ILE A 277 -8.80 -13.60 9.69
CA ILE A 277 -9.62 -12.43 9.39
C ILE A 277 -11.09 -12.86 9.32
N GLY A 278 -11.94 -12.13 10.04
CA GLY A 278 -13.40 -12.20 10.03
C GLY A 278 -13.93 -13.63 10.00
N ASN A 279 -14.60 -13.97 8.89
CA ASN A 279 -15.29 -15.24 8.68
C ASN A 279 -14.37 -16.42 8.31
N GLY A 280 -13.09 -16.36 8.65
CA GLY A 280 -12.18 -17.52 8.64
C GLY A 280 -11.10 -17.49 7.55
N LEU A 281 -10.78 -16.33 6.98
CA LEU A 281 -9.60 -16.19 6.12
C LEU A 281 -8.34 -16.26 6.96
N THR A 282 -7.62 -17.38 6.88
CA THR A 282 -6.28 -17.49 7.47
C THR A 282 -5.22 -17.27 6.41
N VAL A 283 -4.29 -16.35 6.70
CA VAL A 283 -3.14 -16.02 5.84
C VAL A 283 -1.87 -16.13 6.66
N GLU A 284 -0.92 -16.94 6.21
CA GLU A 284 0.43 -16.99 6.77
C GLU A 284 1.37 -16.20 5.86
N ILE A 285 2.07 -15.23 6.45
CA ILE A 285 3.14 -14.50 5.79
C ILE A 285 4.46 -15.19 6.12
N PRO A 286 5.12 -15.81 5.13
CA PRO A 286 6.34 -16.56 5.37
C PRO A 286 7.55 -15.64 5.56
N SER A 287 8.60 -16.20 6.14
CA SER A 287 9.82 -15.44 6.46
C SER A 287 10.52 -14.81 5.27
N TYR A 288 10.41 -15.39 4.07
CA TYR A 288 11.02 -14.82 2.87
C TYR A 288 10.30 -13.56 2.36
N GLU A 289 9.06 -13.31 2.81
CA GLU A 289 8.32 -12.06 2.56
C GLU A 289 8.54 -11.02 3.66
N LEU A 290 8.87 -11.47 4.88
CA LEU A 290 8.97 -10.61 6.05
C LEU A 290 10.37 -10.20 6.44
N ALA A 291 11.41 -10.95 6.06
CA ALA A 291 12.78 -10.66 6.42
C ALA A 291 13.68 -10.82 5.19
N TRP A 292 14.33 -9.72 4.81
CA TRP A 292 15.26 -9.71 3.68
C TRP A 292 16.38 -8.67 3.89
N PRO A 293 17.45 -8.70 3.08
CA PRO A 293 18.51 -7.69 3.12
C PRO A 293 17.96 -6.26 3.08
N LEU A 294 18.59 -5.35 3.82
CA LEU A 294 18.20 -3.94 3.81
C LEU A 294 18.32 -3.37 2.40
N ARG A 295 17.27 -2.69 1.93
CA ARG A 295 17.25 -2.00 0.63
C ARG A 295 17.16 -0.50 0.83
N GLY A 296 17.66 0.26 -0.13
CA GLY A 296 17.50 1.70 -0.16
C GLY A 296 18.06 2.29 -1.43
N LEU A 297 18.34 3.58 -1.39
CA LEU A 297 18.88 4.35 -2.50
C LEU A 297 20.27 4.85 -2.17
N ASP A 298 21.22 4.67 -3.08
CA ASP A 298 22.53 5.33 -2.97
C ASP A 298 22.39 6.84 -3.18
N THR A 299 23.49 7.60 -3.07
CA THR A 299 23.48 9.06 -3.23
C THR A 299 23.07 9.53 -4.62
N SER A 300 23.17 8.66 -5.63
CA SER A 300 22.73 8.91 -7.02
C SER A 300 21.27 8.52 -7.26
N GLY A 301 20.56 8.05 -6.22
CA GLY A 301 19.17 7.60 -6.32
C GLY A 301 19.02 6.22 -6.96
N VAL A 302 20.09 5.45 -7.08
CA VAL A 302 20.03 4.08 -7.63
C VAL A 302 19.66 3.11 -6.50
N PRO A 303 18.72 2.17 -6.73
CA PRO A 303 18.41 1.12 -5.76
C PRO A 303 19.64 0.26 -5.44
N ILE A 304 19.94 0.12 -4.15
CA ILE A 304 21.03 -0.70 -3.64
C ILE A 304 20.55 -1.63 -2.53
N VAL A 305 21.34 -2.69 -2.29
CA VAL A 305 21.09 -3.70 -1.27
C VAL A 305 22.30 -3.78 -0.33
N ASN A 306 22.05 -3.71 0.97
CA ASN A 306 23.04 -3.95 2.01
C ASN A 306 22.78 -5.32 2.66
N SER A 307 23.56 -6.32 2.28
CA SER A 307 23.44 -7.70 2.78
C SER A 307 23.99 -7.91 4.19
N SER A 308 24.71 -6.94 4.76
CA SER A 308 25.19 -7.01 6.15
C SER A 308 24.07 -6.74 7.15
N LEU A 309 22.93 -6.23 6.68
CA LEU A 309 21.75 -5.91 7.48
C LEU A 309 20.54 -6.69 6.98
N THR A 310 19.67 -7.08 7.89
CA THR A 310 18.36 -7.69 7.61
C THR A 310 17.27 -6.77 8.13
N GLU A 311 16.30 -6.46 7.28
CA GLU A 311 15.13 -5.68 7.63
C GLU A 311 13.91 -6.57 7.73
N VAL A 312 13.30 -6.61 8.92
CA VAL A 312 11.97 -7.16 9.12
C VAL A 312 10.95 -6.13 8.63
N GLN A 313 10.03 -6.56 7.77
CA GLN A 313 9.09 -5.72 7.04
C GLN A 313 7.88 -5.28 7.88
N VAL A 314 8.17 -4.80 9.08
CA VAL A 314 7.27 -4.12 10.01
C VAL A 314 7.86 -2.75 10.27
N PHE A 315 7.07 -1.70 10.12
CA PHE A 315 7.51 -0.32 10.32
C PHE A 315 8.09 -0.13 11.73
N ALA A 316 9.26 0.53 11.84
CA ALA A 316 10.02 0.57 13.08
C ALA A 316 9.42 1.46 14.17
N GLU A 317 8.77 2.53 13.73
CA GLU A 317 8.13 3.52 14.58
C GLU A 317 6.66 3.18 14.80
N GLU A 318 6.05 3.88 15.74
CA GLU A 318 4.60 3.77 15.92
C GLU A 318 3.91 4.15 14.61
N GLY A 319 3.00 3.28 14.15
CA GLY A 319 2.17 3.59 13.00
C GLY A 319 1.45 4.92 13.29
N PRO A 320 1.52 5.91 12.38
CA PRO A 320 0.89 7.19 12.68
C PRO A 320 -0.61 6.98 12.87
N LEU A 321 -1.16 7.64 13.89
CA LEU A 321 -2.58 7.55 14.27
C LEU A 321 -3.02 6.19 14.85
N GLU A 322 -2.03 5.34 15.19
CA GLU A 322 -2.12 4.03 15.86
C GLU A 322 -3.07 2.99 15.22
N GLY A 323 -3.60 3.22 14.02
CA GLY A 323 -4.42 2.26 13.28
C GLY A 323 -3.55 1.10 12.76
N PRO A 324 -3.89 -0.17 13.04
CA PRO A 324 -3.19 -1.31 12.43
C PRO A 324 -3.34 -1.29 10.91
N VAL A 325 -2.25 -1.49 10.18
CA VAL A 325 -2.26 -1.54 8.72
C VAL A 325 -1.68 -2.85 8.22
N LEU A 326 -2.45 -3.49 7.36
CA LEU A 326 -2.08 -4.64 6.55
C LEU A 326 -1.73 -4.12 5.16
N GLY A 327 -0.43 -3.90 4.94
CA GLY A 327 0.10 -3.35 3.69
C GLY A 327 0.27 -4.39 2.58
N LYS A 328 1.09 -4.03 1.58
CA LYS A 328 1.40 -4.89 0.42
C LYS A 328 1.91 -6.28 0.78
N ILE A 329 2.59 -6.45 1.91
CA ILE A 329 3.07 -7.77 2.36
C ILE A 329 1.91 -8.73 2.59
N LEU A 330 0.81 -8.29 3.22
CA LEU A 330 -0.39 -9.15 3.32
C LEU A 330 -0.94 -9.42 1.92
N LEU A 331 -1.14 -8.36 1.12
CA LEU A 331 -1.75 -8.43 -0.20
C LEU A 331 -0.98 -9.38 -1.15
N SER A 332 0.34 -9.50 -0.96
CA SER A 332 1.20 -10.40 -1.76
C SER A 332 0.83 -11.87 -1.64
N GLN A 333 0.19 -12.25 -0.53
CA GLN A 333 -0.21 -13.62 -0.20
C GLN A 333 -1.69 -13.90 -0.49
N VAL A 334 -2.50 -12.85 -0.67
CA VAL A 334 -3.96 -12.95 -0.86
C VAL A 334 -4.32 -13.22 -2.34
N VAL A 335 -3.41 -12.96 -3.30
CA VAL A 335 -3.61 -13.27 -4.73
C VAL A 335 -2.35 -13.91 -5.32
N THR A 336 -2.38 -15.19 -5.72
CA THR A 336 -1.22 -15.87 -6.36
C THR A 336 -1.62 -17.09 -7.23
N PRO A 337 -1.13 -17.20 -8.49
CA PRO A 337 -1.01 -18.46 -9.26
C PRO A 337 0.46 -19.00 -9.27
N PRO A 338 0.82 -20.19 -9.83
CA PRO A 338 1.16 -21.34 -9.00
C PRO A 338 2.65 -21.74 -8.98
N ARG A 339 3.13 -22.11 -7.78
CA ARG A 339 3.75 -23.41 -7.43
C ARG A 339 3.91 -23.43 -5.90
N THR A 340 3.58 -24.57 -5.30
CA THR A 340 3.91 -25.05 -3.93
C THR A 340 3.14 -24.63 -2.66
N LEU A 341 2.10 -23.78 -2.65
CA LEU A 341 1.32 -23.57 -1.40
C LEU A 341 -0.21 -23.64 -1.64
N LYS A 342 -0.86 -24.65 -1.04
CA LYS A 342 -2.32 -24.88 -1.07
C LYS A 342 -3.04 -23.94 -0.07
N ASN A 343 -4.20 -23.42 -0.47
CA ASN A 343 -5.13 -22.50 0.21
C ASN A 343 -4.89 -20.99 -0.05
N ARG A 344 -5.55 -20.39 -1.06
CA ARG A 344 -5.37 -18.98 -1.51
C ARG A 344 -6.73 -18.32 -1.83
N ARG A 345 -7.00 -17.07 -1.41
CA ARG A 345 -8.36 -16.45 -1.42
C ARG A 345 -8.32 -14.90 -1.45
N VAL A 346 -9.32 -14.24 -2.06
CA VAL A 346 -9.28 -12.86 -2.65
C VAL A 346 -10.18 -11.83 -1.94
N CYS A 347 -9.90 -10.52 -2.14
CA CYS A 347 -10.79 -9.37 -1.88
C CYS A 347 -11.05 -8.56 -3.18
N VAL A 348 -12.32 -8.18 -3.46
CA VAL A 348 -12.73 -7.35 -4.62
C VAL A 348 -13.64 -6.21 -4.16
N VAL A 349 -13.49 -5.01 -4.71
CA VAL A 349 -14.37 -3.85 -4.39
C VAL A 349 -15.30 -3.57 -5.57
N GLU A 350 -16.63 -3.58 -5.36
CA GLU A 350 -17.66 -3.31 -6.39
C GLU A 350 -18.70 -2.28 -5.90
N GLU A 351 -19.16 -1.41 -6.79
CA GLU A 351 -20.26 -0.47 -6.56
C GLU A 351 -21.46 -0.81 -7.46
N TYR A 352 -22.64 -0.99 -6.87
CA TYR A 352 -23.89 -1.26 -7.59
C TYR A 352 -24.71 0.02 -7.79
N PRO A 353 -25.35 0.22 -8.96
CA PRO A 353 -26.38 1.23 -9.10
C PRO A 353 -27.72 0.65 -8.61
N LEU A 354 -28.34 1.28 -7.60
CA LEU A 354 -29.78 1.58 -7.46
C LEU A 354 -30.14 1.90 -5.99
N THR A 355 -30.51 3.16 -5.75
CA THR A 355 -31.38 3.65 -4.67
C THR A 355 -31.26 2.96 -3.28
N MET A 356 -30.06 2.94 -2.72
CA MET A 356 -29.75 2.98 -1.28
C MET A 356 -28.23 2.94 -1.19
N SER A 357 -27.61 3.92 -0.54
CA SER A 357 -26.15 4.00 -0.39
C SER A 357 -25.64 2.88 0.51
N SER A 358 -25.39 1.72 -0.09
CA SER A 358 -24.75 0.56 0.53
C SER A 358 -23.62 0.08 -0.38
N PHE A 359 -22.40 0.49 -0.06
CA PHE A 359 -21.19 -0.09 -0.65
C PHE A 359 -20.94 -1.44 0.02
N THR A 360 -20.90 -2.48 -0.80
CA THR A 360 -20.64 -3.84 -0.36
C THR A 360 -19.40 -4.27 -1.13
N CYS A 361 -18.35 -4.74 -0.44
CA CYS A 361 -17.42 -5.66 -1.09
C CYS A 361 -18.30 -6.82 -1.50
N LEU A 362 -18.73 -6.85 -2.75
CA LEU A 362 -19.74 -7.77 -3.24
C LEU A 362 -18.98 -8.77 -4.07
N LEU A 363 -19.18 -10.03 -3.74
CA LEU A 363 -18.81 -11.09 -4.62
C LEU A 363 -19.88 -12.18 -4.55
N THR A 364 -20.93 -12.03 -5.36
CA THR A 364 -21.80 -13.16 -5.72
C THR A 364 -22.71 -12.93 -6.94
N MET A 365 -22.61 -13.90 -7.87
CA MET A 365 -23.61 -14.58 -8.73
C MET A 365 -24.22 -13.98 -10.03
N ARG A 366 -23.80 -14.63 -11.14
CA ARG A 366 -24.57 -15.28 -12.23
C ARG A 366 -25.89 -14.63 -12.69
N ILE A 367 -25.86 -14.16 -13.94
CA ILE A 367 -26.94 -14.41 -14.91
C ILE A 367 -26.35 -15.10 -16.14
N ARG A 368 -26.81 -16.31 -16.43
CA ARG A 368 -26.63 -16.95 -17.73
C ARG A 368 -27.51 -16.22 -18.73
N HIS A 369 -26.92 -15.63 -19.76
CA HIS A 369 -27.36 -15.89 -21.13
C HIS A 369 -26.19 -15.77 -22.11
N PHE A 370 -26.22 -16.69 -23.08
CA PHE A 370 -25.30 -16.85 -24.19
C PHE A 370 -25.14 -15.55 -25.00
N LEU A 371 -23.90 -15.22 -25.40
CA LEU A 371 -23.46 -15.28 -26.81
C LEU A 371 -21.95 -14.97 -26.95
N SER A 372 -21.26 -15.98 -27.47
CA SER A 372 -19.97 -16.07 -28.17
C SER A 372 -18.97 -14.88 -28.27
N ARG A 373 -17.71 -15.29 -28.01
CA ARG A 373 -16.43 -15.00 -28.73
C ARG A 373 -15.70 -13.67 -28.45
N GLY A 374 -14.45 -13.85 -27.97
CA GLY A 374 -13.34 -12.90 -28.10
C GLY A 374 -12.25 -13.17 -27.07
N ARG A 375 -11.21 -13.92 -27.43
CA ARG A 375 -10.00 -14.10 -26.61
C ARG A 375 -8.98 -13.04 -26.99
N THR A 376 -8.40 -12.36 -26.00
CA THR A 376 -7.08 -11.72 -26.12
C THR A 376 -6.43 -11.71 -24.73
N TRP A 377 -5.22 -12.26 -24.64
CA TRP A 377 -4.39 -12.32 -23.45
C TRP A 377 -3.24 -11.34 -23.62
N ALA A 378 -2.83 -10.64 -22.56
CA ALA A 378 -1.58 -9.87 -22.55
C ALA A 378 -0.73 -10.26 -21.34
N ARG A 379 0.54 -10.56 -21.62
CA ARG A 379 1.58 -11.03 -20.70
C ARG A 379 2.60 -9.90 -20.58
N PHE A 380 2.89 -9.43 -19.36
CA PHE A 380 3.95 -8.45 -19.12
C PHE A 380 5.32 -9.16 -19.10
N SER A 381 6.23 -8.75 -19.98
CA SER A 381 7.67 -8.97 -19.85
C SER A 381 8.40 -7.64 -20.01
N SER A 382 9.16 -7.22 -19.00
CA SER A 382 10.07 -6.08 -19.09
C SER A 382 11.46 -6.57 -19.48
N THR A 383 12.03 -5.98 -20.51
CA THR A 383 13.49 -5.88 -20.73
C THR A 383 14.09 -4.81 -19.84
#